data_AF-A0A7C3DBK8-F1
#
_entry.id   AF-A0A7C3DBK8-F1
#
_cell.length_a   1.000
_cell.length_b   1.000
_cell.length_c   1.000
_cell.angle_alpha   90.00
_cell.angle_beta   90.00
_cell.angle_gamma   90.00
#
_symmetry.space_group_name_H-M   'P 1'
#
loop_
_entity.id
_entity.type
_entity.pdbx_description
1 polymer ?
#
loop_
_entity_poly.entity_id
_entity_poly.type
_entity_poly.pdbx_seq_one_letter_code
_entity_poly.pdbx_strand_id
1 'polypeptide(L)' 'MKYSDGNEVHLGDRVRLSSGEGGEVVFSVDADEYSDNYPRVDWAYLGKGVMVKTDSGALIHYEDNNGDEISKEHDGART' A
#
# COMPACT_ATOMS: atom_id res chain seq x y z
N MET A 1 5.30 -2.62 -7.80
CA MET A 1 5.64 -2.70 -6.37
C MET A 1 5.16 -4.03 -5.83
N LYS A 2 6.05 -4.76 -5.17
CA LYS A 2 5.72 -6.07 -4.57
C LYS A 2 5.99 -6.02 -3.07
N TYR A 3 5.21 -6.78 -2.33
CA TYR A 3 5.53 -7.10 -0.94
C TYR A 3 6.85 -7.84 -0.85
N SER A 4 7.46 -7.87 0.33
CA SER A 4 8.65 -8.68 0.61
C SER A 4 8.42 -10.18 0.32
N ASP A 5 7.16 -10.63 0.33
CA ASP A 5 6.75 -12.00 -0.02
C ASP A 5 6.67 -12.25 -1.55
N GLY A 6 6.88 -11.22 -2.37
CA GLY A 6 6.82 -11.29 -3.84
C GLY A 6 5.42 -11.11 -4.43
N ASN A 7 4.38 -11.03 -3.59
CA ASN A 7 3.01 -10.71 -4.00
C ASN A 7 2.92 -9.25 -4.49
N GLU A 8 2.12 -9.01 -5.52
CA GLU A 8 1.82 -7.65 -5.99
C GLU A 8 0.91 -6.91 -5.01
N VAL A 9 1.15 -5.61 -4.90
CA VAL A 9 0.39 -4.73 -4.02
C VAL A 9 -0.85 -4.22 -4.75
N HIS A 10 -2.01 -4.53 -4.20
CA HIS A 10 -3.30 -4.20 -4.80
C HIS A 10 -4.08 -3.18 -3.96
N LEU A 11 -5.02 -2.50 -4.62
CA LEU A 11 -5.99 -1.63 -3.96
C LEU A 11 -6.77 -2.39 -2.87
N GLY A 12 -6.92 -1.78 -1.69
CA GLY A 12 -7.68 -2.34 -0.56
C GLY A 12 -6.94 -3.42 0.23
N ASP A 13 -5.67 -3.66 -0.10
CA ASP A 13 -4.87 -4.65 0.62
C ASP A 13 -4.48 -4.14 2.01
N ARG A 14 -4.62 -4.99 3.02
CA ARG A 14 -4.24 -4.68 4.40
C ARG A 14 -2.76 -4.96 4.61
N VAL A 15 -2.04 -3.98 5.14
CA VAL A 15 -0.59 -4.04 5.31
C VAL A 15 -0.20 -3.65 6.72
N ARG A 16 0.89 -4.24 7.19
CA ARG A 16 1.51 -3.92 8.48
C ARG A 16 2.71 -3.03 8.23
N LEU A 17 2.71 -1.86 8.87
CA LEU A 17 3.84 -0.94 8.84
C LEU A 17 4.92 -1.41 9.82
N SER A 18 6.17 -1.00 9.60
CA SER A 18 7.30 -1.32 10.49
C SER A 18 7.10 -0.81 11.93
N SER A 19 6.29 0.23 12.13
CA SER A 19 5.88 0.72 13.45
C SER A 19 4.91 -0.21 14.19
N GLY A 20 4.43 -1.28 13.56
CA GLY A 20 3.43 -2.20 14.10
C GLY A 20 1.97 -1.74 13.91
N GLU A 21 1.77 -0.53 13.39
CA GLU A 21 0.45 -0.01 13.01
C GLU A 21 -0.02 -0.66 11.70
N GLY A 22 -1.32 -0.93 11.60
CA GLY A 22 -1.94 -1.44 10.38
C GLY A 22 -2.27 -0.31 9.42
N GLY A 23 -2.35 -0.63 8.14
CA GLY A 23 -2.79 0.27 7.10
C GLY A 23 -3.48 -0.47 5.97
N GLU A 24 -4.07 0.31 5.06
CA GLU A 24 -4.74 -0.16 3.87
C GLU A 24 -4.18 0.56 2.65
N VAL A 25 -3.91 -0.19 1.59
CA VAL A 25 -3.48 0.40 0.31
C VAL A 25 -4.66 1.13 -0.32
N VAL A 26 -4.55 2.45 -0.46
CA VAL A 26 -5.63 3.29 -1.01
C VAL A 26 -5.52 3.52 -2.51
N PHE A 27 -4.33 3.36 -3.08
CA PHE A 27 -4.06 3.27 -4.52
C PHE A 27 -2.67 2.69 -4.81
N SER A 28 -2.52 2.11 -5.99
CA SER A 28 -1.28 1.57 -6.54
C SER A 28 -0.99 2.21 -7.90
N VAL A 29 0.04 3.05 -7.98
CA VAL A 29 0.47 3.67 -9.25
C VAL A 29 1.06 2.63 -10.19
N ASP A 30 1.76 1.64 -9.63
CA ASP A 30 2.42 0.57 -10.38
C ASP A 30 1.43 -0.38 -11.07
N ALA A 31 0.32 -0.68 -10.39
CA ALA A 31 -0.76 -1.52 -10.91
C ALA A 31 -1.86 -0.72 -11.65
N ASP A 32 -1.71 0.61 -11.75
CA ASP A 32 -2.72 1.57 -12.25
C ASP A 32 -4.09 1.40 -11.55
N GLU A 33 -4.08 1.07 -10.24
CA GLU A 33 -5.29 0.87 -9.45
C GLU A 33 -5.53 2.08 -8.53
N TYR A 34 -6.70 2.70 -8.65
CA TYR A 34 -7.06 3.91 -7.91
C TYR A 34 -8.48 3.80 -7.34
N SER A 35 -8.67 4.27 -6.11
CA SER A 35 -10.00 4.38 -5.51
C SER A 35 -10.72 5.67 -5.96
N ASP A 36 -12.04 5.71 -5.91
CA ASP A 36 -12.82 6.95 -6.12
C ASP A 36 -12.38 8.10 -5.20
N ASN A 37 -11.99 7.78 -3.96
CA ASN A 37 -11.49 8.76 -3.00
C ASN A 37 -10.05 9.25 -3.32
N TYR A 38 -9.32 8.52 -4.15
CA TYR A 38 -7.91 8.79 -4.49
C TYR A 38 -7.70 8.61 -5.99
N PRO A 39 -8.30 9.48 -6.83
CA PRO A 39 -8.28 9.30 -8.27
C PRO A 39 -6.90 9.53 -8.86
N ARG A 40 -6.62 8.85 -9.98
CA ARG A 40 -5.34 8.94 -10.71
C ARG A 40 -4.90 10.37 -11.01
N VAL A 41 -5.83 11.28 -11.33
CA VAL A 41 -5.50 12.67 -11.67
C VAL A 41 -4.80 13.42 -10.54
N ASP A 42 -5.12 13.10 -9.29
CA ASP A 42 -4.52 13.72 -8.11
C ASP A 42 -3.20 13.06 -7.72
N TRP A 43 -2.95 11.80 -8.09
CA TRP A 43 -1.82 11.02 -7.55
C TRP A 43 -0.84 10.47 -8.58
N ALA A 44 -1.18 10.50 -9.88
CA ALA A 44 -0.31 10.00 -10.94
C ALA A 44 1.02 10.73 -11.05
N TYR A 45 1.12 11.95 -10.51
CA TYR A 45 2.37 12.72 -10.48
C TYR A 45 3.47 12.02 -9.65
N LEU A 46 3.11 11.10 -8.75
CA LEU A 46 4.07 10.28 -7.99
C LEU A 46 4.84 9.30 -8.89
N GLY A 47 4.30 8.96 -10.06
CA GLY A 47 4.95 8.16 -11.10
C GLY A 47 5.07 6.66 -10.83
N LYS A 48 5.30 6.23 -9.59
CA LYS A 48 5.41 4.81 -9.20
C LYS A 48 5.14 4.58 -7.72
N GLY A 49 5.00 3.32 -7.33
CA GLY A 49 4.79 2.92 -5.94
C GLY A 49 3.33 2.83 -5.55
N VAL A 50 3.07 2.84 -4.25
CA VAL A 50 1.76 2.61 -3.64
C VAL A 50 1.55 3.55 -2.48
N MET A 51 0.30 3.91 -2.20
CA MET A 51 -0.06 4.73 -1.06
C MET A 51 -0.82 3.89 -0.05
N VAL A 52 -0.36 3.94 1.19
CA VAL A 52 -0.97 3.25 2.32
C VAL A 52 -1.56 4.28 3.26
N LYS A 53 -2.84 4.11 3.60
CA LYS A 53 -3.50 4.85 4.66
C LYS A 53 -3.43 4.06 5.96
N THR A 54 -2.84 4.64 6.99
CA THR A 54 -2.74 4.00 8.31
C THR A 54 -4.05 4.08 9.07
N ASP A 55 -4.24 3.23 10.08
CA ASP A 55 -5.44 3.27 10.95
C ASP A 55 -5.59 4.62 11.68
N SER A 56 -4.46 5.25 12.01
CA SER A 56 -4.41 6.62 12.55
C SER A 56 -4.81 7.70 11.52
N GLY A 57 -5.02 7.34 10.26
CA GLY A 57 -5.43 8.22 9.17
C GLY A 57 -4.29 8.91 8.43
N ALA A 58 -3.03 8.55 8.70
CA ALA A 58 -1.89 9.08 7.96
C ALA A 58 -1.79 8.44 6.56
N LEU A 59 -1.23 9.16 5.59
CA LEU A 59 -0.97 8.65 4.24
C LEU A 59 0.55 8.51 4.06
N ILE A 60 1.00 7.31 3.70
CA ILE A 60 2.41 6.98 3.52
C ILE A 60 2.62 6.44 2.12
N HIS A 61 3.51 7.08 1.36
CA HIS A 61 3.88 6.66 0.01
C HIS A 61 5.09 5.74 0.08
N TYR A 62 4.96 4.56 -0.53
CA TYR A 62 6.00 3.54 -0.61
C TYR A 62 6.43 3.35 -2.06
N GLU A 63 7.72 3.51 -2.34
CA GLU A 63 8.32 3.28 -3.65
C GLU A 63 9.35 2.15 -3.63
N ASP A 64 9.42 1.40 -4.73
CA ASP A 64 10.31 0.24 -4.91
C ASP A 64 11.81 0.57 -4.71
N ASN A 65 12.19 1.84 -4.85
CA ASN A 65 13.59 2.24 -4.84
C ASN A 65 14.17 2.55 -3.44
N ASN A 66 13.33 2.74 -2.42
CA ASN A 66 13.79 3.29 -1.14
C ASN A 66 14.04 2.25 -0.03
N GLY A 67 13.91 0.94 -0.32
CA GLY A 67 14.17 -0.10 0.67
C GLY A 67 13.18 -0.13 1.84
N ASP A 68 12.03 0.52 1.69
CA ASP A 68 10.95 0.48 2.67
C ASP A 68 10.17 -0.84 2.55
N GLU A 69 10.25 -1.66 3.60
CA GLU A 69 9.63 -2.98 3.65
C GLU A 69 8.20 -2.87 4.20
N ILE A 70 7.19 -3.12 3.35
CA ILE A 70 5.80 -3.33 3.77
C ILE A 70 5.42 -4.80 3.65
N SER A 71 4.72 -5.32 4.66
CA SER A 71 4.26 -6.71 4.70
C SER A 71 2.74 -6.77 4.63
N LYS A 72 2.20 -7.63 3.75
CA LYS A 72 0.77 -7.91 3.69
C LYS A 72 0.30 -8.56 5.00
N GLU A 73 -0.76 -8.03 5.61
CA GLU A 73 -1.38 -8.67 6.77
C GLU A 73 -2.06 -9.96 6.31
N HIS A 74 -1.50 -11.10 6.70
CA HIS A 74 -2.17 -12.38 6.54
C HIS A 74 -3.20 -12.52 7.68
N ASP A 75 -4.48 -12.47 7.32
CA ASP A 75 -5.57 -12.86 8.21
C ASP A 75 -5.30 -14.31 8.65
N GLY A 76 -4.82 -14.45 9.89
CA GLY A 76 -4.56 -15.75 10.50
C GLY A 76 -5.89 -16.49 10.58
N ALA A 77 -6.10 -17.42 9.65
CA ALA A 77 -7.13 -18.43 9.73
C ALA A 77 -6.99 -19.14 11.08
N ARG A 78 -7.82 -18.73 12.04
CA ARG A 78 -7.89 -19.33 13.36
C ARG A 78 -8.64 -20.64 13.18
N THR A 79 -7.89 -21.72 13.32
CA THR A 79 -8.30 -23.12 13.29
C THR A 79 -9.41 -23.44 14.28
#